data_AF-A0A177BCM9-F1
#
_entry.id   AF-A0A177BCM9-F1
#
_cell.length_a   1.000
_cell.length_b   1.000
_cell.length_c   1.000
_cell.angle_alpha   90.00
_cell.angle_beta   90.00
_cell.angle_gamma   90.00
#
_symmetry.space_group_name_H-M   'P 1'
#
loop_
_entity.id
_entity.type
_entity.pdbx_description
1 polymer ?
#
loop_
_entity_poly.entity_id
_entity_poly.type
_entity_poly.pdbx_seq_one_letter_code
_entity_poly.pdbx_strand_id
1 'polypeptide(L)'
;MEYKEISENQESINTYVYNSLNISHPVSTTVHDENINSSLSVMAKYMTDEAKNFNNCLKNFSEKARNVTNLNQRNTNINIKCRLKILEKLISELMQKIRHISKVNLYLMKLWTFTRKNFNNTMLPTEINVDNIMCRSRRMDIDNTLDESSESLNMEFALLAKVRNTFKCLMEKLKDQIDKNAEIKYELEKDYSNKVESSGFDKNAANIMNHKSNKNLYRKCKIAENLQSIEAWKNVSFKNIDKGNEAIKASRILKFTVKEMIKRMNCEMQEISRKFENKLSENINKNKNVKFILQTSLANILNTIKNNESIIKDIDALCGEQAEPEKVADARIWNISKKYESEKYIDDLENGLNEEVNNILKLSNASQNKLNMAEKLNKNLFDNRNYLEKGIMAKTDALYIDQIKCMSKRCLYPKLVD
;
A
#
# COMPACT_ATOMS: atom_id res chain seq x y z
N MET A 1 -23.41 -36.37 -26.10
CA MET A 1 -24.27 -37.39 -26.73
C MET A 1 -24.15 -37.32 -28.26
N GLU A 2 -24.19 -36.14 -28.88
CA GLU A 2 -24.10 -35.98 -30.36
C GLU A 2 -22.87 -36.64 -31.04
N TYR A 3 -21.69 -36.67 -30.42
CA TYR A 3 -20.49 -37.27 -31.07
C TYR A 3 -20.46 -38.81 -31.04
N LYS A 4 -21.14 -39.46 -30.09
CA LYS A 4 -21.28 -40.93 -30.09
C LYS A 4 -22.21 -41.37 -31.21
N GLU A 5 -23.32 -40.66 -31.40
CA GLU A 5 -24.23 -40.84 -32.54
C GLU A 5 -23.53 -40.60 -33.89
N ILE A 6 -22.56 -39.68 -33.96
CA ILE A 6 -21.79 -39.43 -35.19
C ILE A 6 -20.78 -40.56 -35.47
N SER A 7 -20.12 -41.10 -34.45
CA SER A 7 -19.20 -42.25 -34.58
C SER A 7 -19.93 -43.53 -34.98
N GLU A 8 -21.07 -43.81 -34.32
CA GLU A 8 -21.94 -44.95 -34.64
C GLU A 8 -22.55 -44.80 -36.05
N ASN A 9 -22.88 -43.58 -36.47
CA ASN A 9 -23.30 -43.30 -37.85
C ASN A 9 -22.15 -43.49 -38.85
N GLN A 10 -20.89 -43.17 -38.52
CA GLN A 10 -19.75 -43.40 -39.42
C GLN A 10 -19.42 -44.89 -39.60
N GLU A 11 -19.51 -45.71 -38.55
CA GLU A 11 -19.36 -47.17 -38.65
C GLU A 11 -20.52 -47.83 -39.41
N SER A 12 -21.76 -47.41 -39.13
CA SER A 12 -22.97 -47.79 -39.88
C SER A 12 -22.84 -47.47 -41.37
N ILE A 13 -22.35 -46.26 -41.70
CA ILE A 13 -22.13 -45.83 -43.09
C ILE A 13 -20.97 -46.60 -43.74
N ASN A 14 -19.85 -46.82 -43.06
CA ASN A 14 -18.74 -47.60 -43.61
C ASN A 14 -19.17 -49.05 -43.91
N THR A 15 -20.00 -49.63 -43.05
CA THR A 15 -20.59 -50.96 -43.24
C THR A 15 -21.60 -50.96 -44.40
N TYR A 16 -22.44 -49.92 -44.52
CA TYR A 16 -23.35 -49.73 -45.65
C TYR A 16 -22.60 -49.51 -46.98
N VAL A 17 -21.50 -48.77 -46.98
CA VAL A 17 -20.64 -48.51 -48.15
C VAL A 17 -19.96 -49.78 -48.62
N TYR A 18 -19.42 -50.60 -47.71
CA TYR A 18 -18.84 -51.90 -48.06
C TYR A 18 -19.89 -52.89 -48.59
N ASN A 19 -21.06 -52.95 -47.97
CA ASN A 19 -22.12 -53.88 -48.37
C ASN A 19 -22.85 -53.45 -49.66
N SER A 20 -22.91 -52.14 -49.97
CA SER A 20 -23.63 -51.62 -51.14
C SER A 20 -22.85 -51.70 -52.46
N LEU A 21 -21.51 -51.80 -52.39
CA LEU A 21 -20.61 -51.91 -53.55
C LEU A 21 -20.41 -53.35 -54.06
N ASN A 22 -20.80 -54.37 -53.30
CA ASN A 22 -20.75 -55.77 -53.74
C ASN A 22 -21.90 -56.07 -54.71
N ILE A 23 -21.62 -56.02 -56.01
CA ILE A 23 -22.50 -56.56 -57.05
C ILE A 23 -21.82 -57.78 -57.65
N SER A 24 -22.47 -58.95 -57.56
CA SER A 24 -21.96 -60.20 -58.13
C SER A 24 -21.83 -60.10 -59.65
N HIS A 25 -20.70 -60.56 -60.18
CA HIS A 25 -20.49 -60.74 -61.62
C HIS A 25 -21.39 -61.86 -62.16
N PRO A 26 -21.96 -61.74 -63.38
CA PRO A 26 -22.56 -62.88 -64.05
C PRO A 26 -21.48 -63.93 -64.34
N VAL A 27 -21.71 -65.17 -63.88
CA VAL A 27 -20.83 -66.32 -64.12
C VAL A 27 -21.12 -66.84 -65.54
N SER A 28 -20.08 -66.91 -66.37
CA SER A 28 -20.16 -67.45 -67.74
C SER A 28 -20.27 -68.98 -67.70
N THR A 29 -21.31 -69.55 -68.31
CA THR A 29 -21.41 -70.99 -68.59
C THR A 29 -21.39 -71.24 -70.09
N THR A 30 -20.43 -72.06 -70.52
CA THR A 30 -20.21 -72.49 -71.91
C THR A 30 -21.33 -73.43 -72.38
N VAL A 31 -21.91 -73.17 -73.55
CA VAL A 31 -22.89 -74.06 -74.22
C VAL A 31 -22.22 -74.71 -75.44
N HIS A 32 -22.28 -76.04 -75.55
CA HIS A 32 -21.79 -76.82 -76.69
C HIS A 32 -22.86 -76.97 -77.81
N ASP A 33 -22.35 -77.10 -79.04
CA ASP A 33 -22.97 -77.14 -80.38
C ASP A 33 -24.23 -78.03 -80.55
N GLU A 34 -25.17 -77.78 -81.48
CA GLU A 34 -25.04 -77.88 -82.96
C GLU A 34 -26.10 -77.05 -83.71
N ASN A 35 -25.72 -76.52 -84.90
CA ASN A 35 -26.50 -75.89 -86.00
C ASN A 35 -26.01 -74.46 -86.32
N ILE A 36 -24.95 -74.34 -87.13
CA ILE A 36 -24.03 -73.18 -87.17
C ILE A 36 -24.70 -71.82 -87.49
N ASN A 37 -25.71 -71.75 -88.37
CA ASN A 37 -26.36 -70.46 -88.70
C ASN A 37 -27.44 -70.02 -87.69
N SER A 38 -28.13 -70.95 -87.01
CA SER A 38 -29.02 -70.61 -85.90
C SER A 38 -28.23 -70.42 -84.59
N SER A 39 -27.16 -71.20 -84.40
CA SER A 39 -26.23 -71.14 -83.27
C SER A 39 -25.42 -69.84 -83.24
N LEU A 40 -24.92 -69.34 -84.39
CA LEU A 40 -24.29 -68.00 -84.47
C LEU A 40 -25.25 -66.86 -84.10
N SER A 41 -26.51 -66.94 -84.54
CA SER A 41 -27.55 -65.96 -84.18
C SER A 41 -27.93 -66.05 -82.69
N VAL A 42 -28.01 -67.26 -82.13
CA VAL A 42 -28.30 -67.49 -80.70
C VAL A 42 -27.13 -67.05 -79.82
N MET A 43 -25.89 -67.32 -80.22
CA MET A 43 -24.68 -66.88 -79.53
C MET A 43 -24.48 -65.37 -79.61
N ALA A 44 -24.75 -64.75 -80.77
CA ALA A 44 -24.76 -63.29 -80.91
C ALA A 44 -25.83 -62.64 -80.02
N LYS A 45 -27.05 -63.21 -79.96
CA LYS A 45 -28.10 -62.75 -79.04
C LYS A 45 -27.67 -62.90 -77.56
N TYR A 46 -27.13 -64.05 -77.18
CA TYR A 46 -26.62 -64.31 -75.83
C TYR A 46 -25.53 -63.31 -75.43
N MET A 47 -24.53 -63.09 -76.29
CA MET A 47 -23.47 -62.11 -76.04
C MET A 47 -24.01 -60.67 -75.99
N THR A 48 -25.02 -60.34 -76.81
CA THR A 48 -25.66 -59.01 -76.73
C THR A 48 -26.46 -58.83 -75.45
N ASP A 49 -27.10 -59.89 -74.93
CA ASP A 49 -27.89 -59.85 -73.70
C ASP A 49 -26.99 -59.89 -72.46
N GLU A 50 -25.87 -60.61 -72.49
CA GLU A 50 -24.80 -60.57 -71.48
C GLU A 50 -24.15 -59.18 -71.44
N ALA A 51 -23.85 -58.58 -72.59
CA ALA A 51 -23.36 -57.21 -72.68
C ALA A 51 -24.38 -56.19 -72.16
N LYS A 52 -25.69 -56.37 -72.43
CA LYS A 52 -26.75 -55.53 -71.85
C LYS A 52 -26.83 -55.69 -70.33
N ASN A 53 -26.73 -56.91 -69.82
CA ASN A 53 -26.74 -57.20 -68.38
C ASN A 53 -25.50 -56.61 -67.68
N PHE A 54 -24.32 -56.73 -68.28
CA PHE A 54 -23.09 -56.11 -67.78
C PHE A 54 -23.18 -54.58 -67.83
N ASN A 55 -23.70 -54.00 -68.91
CA ASN A 55 -23.94 -52.55 -69.01
C ASN A 55 -24.95 -52.06 -67.97
N ASN A 56 -26.00 -52.83 -67.67
CA ASN A 56 -26.94 -52.52 -66.59
C ASN A 56 -26.27 -52.64 -65.21
N CYS A 57 -25.43 -53.64 -64.99
CA CYS A 57 -24.62 -53.78 -63.78
C CYS A 57 -23.66 -52.59 -63.58
N LEU A 58 -22.96 -52.16 -64.63
CA LEU A 58 -22.10 -50.99 -64.63
C LEU A 58 -22.87 -49.69 -64.38
N LYS A 59 -24.06 -49.52 -64.97
CA LYS A 59 -24.93 -48.38 -64.69
C LYS A 59 -25.33 -48.34 -63.22
N ASN A 60 -25.79 -49.47 -62.66
CA ASN A 60 -26.15 -49.59 -61.25
C ASN A 60 -24.97 -49.32 -60.31
N PHE A 61 -23.78 -49.85 -60.64
CA PHE A 61 -22.56 -49.55 -59.90
C PHE A 61 -22.22 -48.06 -59.95
N SER A 62 -22.28 -47.45 -61.14
CA SER A 62 -21.96 -46.03 -61.33
C SER A 62 -22.92 -45.12 -60.55
N GLU A 63 -24.21 -45.48 -60.48
CA GLU A 63 -25.22 -44.74 -59.74
C GLU A 63 -25.03 -44.89 -58.23
N LYS A 64 -24.80 -46.12 -57.74
CA LYS A 64 -24.47 -46.37 -56.33
C LYS A 64 -23.19 -45.65 -55.90
N ALA A 65 -22.13 -45.73 -56.71
CA ALA A 65 -20.86 -45.05 -56.44
C ALA A 65 -21.05 -43.52 -56.41
N ARG A 66 -21.82 -42.94 -57.34
CA ARG A 66 -22.18 -41.51 -57.30
C ARG A 66 -22.99 -41.14 -56.06
N ASN A 67 -23.94 -41.98 -55.66
CA ASN A 67 -24.78 -41.72 -54.48
C ASN A 67 -23.95 -41.77 -53.19
N VAL A 68 -23.08 -42.77 -53.04
CA VAL A 68 -22.17 -42.92 -51.90
C VAL A 68 -21.19 -41.74 -51.82
N THR A 69 -20.56 -41.38 -52.94
CA THR A 69 -19.61 -40.25 -52.99
C THR A 69 -20.30 -38.92 -52.66
N ASN A 70 -21.47 -38.66 -53.22
CA ASN A 70 -22.27 -37.46 -52.91
C ASN A 70 -22.72 -37.43 -51.45
N LEU A 71 -23.14 -38.56 -50.88
CA LEU A 71 -23.55 -38.66 -49.48
C LEU A 71 -22.37 -38.37 -48.53
N ASN A 72 -21.21 -38.95 -48.79
CA ASN A 72 -19.99 -38.70 -48.02
C ASN A 72 -19.56 -37.22 -48.09
N GLN A 73 -19.64 -36.60 -49.27
CA GLN A 73 -19.39 -35.16 -49.43
C GLN A 73 -20.41 -34.29 -48.67
N ARG A 74 -21.70 -34.66 -48.67
CA ARG A 74 -22.72 -33.95 -47.90
C ARG A 74 -22.47 -34.05 -46.39
N ASN A 75 -22.18 -35.24 -45.89
CA ASN A 75 -21.92 -35.47 -44.46
C ASN A 75 -20.68 -34.72 -43.98
N THR A 76 -19.59 -34.77 -44.75
CA THR A 76 -18.37 -34.01 -44.42
C THR A 76 -18.61 -32.50 -44.45
N ASN A 77 -19.37 -31.98 -45.41
CA ASN A 77 -19.76 -30.57 -45.45
C ASN A 77 -20.60 -30.14 -44.22
N ILE A 78 -21.51 -31.00 -43.76
CA ILE A 78 -22.27 -30.76 -42.52
C ILE A 78 -21.32 -30.70 -41.32
N ASN A 79 -20.38 -31.64 -41.21
CA ASN A 79 -19.40 -31.66 -40.11
C ASN A 79 -18.50 -30.42 -40.09
N ILE A 80 -18.04 -29.97 -41.26
CA ILE A 80 -17.25 -28.72 -41.37
C ILE A 80 -18.08 -27.52 -40.91
N LYS A 81 -19.35 -27.41 -41.33
CA LYS A 81 -20.25 -26.34 -40.89
C LYS A 81 -20.49 -26.36 -39.38
N CYS A 82 -20.68 -27.54 -38.78
CA CYS A 82 -20.84 -27.69 -37.33
C CYS A 82 -19.57 -27.24 -36.57
N ARG A 83 -18.38 -27.63 -37.04
CA ARG A 83 -17.10 -27.19 -36.47
C ARG A 83 -16.90 -25.69 -36.60
N LEU A 84 -17.27 -25.08 -37.73
CA LEU A 84 -17.21 -23.64 -37.93
C LEU A 84 -18.04 -22.86 -36.91
N LYS A 85 -19.26 -23.32 -36.60
CA LYS A 85 -20.10 -22.71 -35.54
C LYS A 85 -19.42 -22.74 -34.17
N ILE A 86 -18.76 -23.85 -33.83
CA ILE A 86 -18.02 -24.00 -32.57
C ILE A 86 -16.84 -23.02 -32.55
N LEU A 87 -16.08 -22.95 -33.64
CA LEU A 87 -14.95 -22.01 -33.78
C LEU A 87 -15.38 -20.56 -33.63
N GLU A 88 -16.46 -20.15 -34.31
CA GLU A 88 -17.00 -18.79 -34.22
C GLU A 88 -17.37 -18.42 -32.78
N LYS A 89 -18.02 -19.34 -32.05
CA LYS A 89 -18.33 -19.15 -30.63
C LYS A 89 -17.06 -18.97 -29.80
N LEU A 90 -16.08 -19.87 -29.91
CA LEU A 90 -14.83 -19.79 -29.16
C LEU A 90 -14.03 -18.51 -29.48
N ILE A 91 -13.93 -18.14 -30.76
CA ILE A 91 -13.27 -16.90 -31.21
C ILE A 91 -13.95 -15.68 -30.55
N SER A 92 -15.29 -15.65 -30.52
CA SER A 92 -16.04 -14.55 -29.92
C SER A 92 -15.82 -14.44 -28.40
N GLU A 93 -15.82 -15.58 -27.69
CA GLU A 93 -15.61 -15.66 -26.25
C GLU A 93 -14.17 -15.26 -25.88
N LEU A 94 -13.17 -15.79 -26.59
CA LEU A 94 -11.76 -15.42 -26.41
C LEU A 94 -11.54 -13.93 -26.63
N MET A 95 -12.08 -13.37 -27.72
CA MET A 95 -11.99 -11.94 -28.00
C MET A 95 -12.63 -11.09 -26.89
N GLN A 96 -13.80 -11.48 -26.39
CA GLN A 96 -14.45 -10.77 -25.29
C GLN A 96 -13.58 -10.80 -24.02
N LYS A 97 -12.97 -11.94 -23.70
CA LYS A 97 -12.07 -12.07 -22.54
C LYS A 97 -10.80 -11.25 -22.69
N ILE A 98 -10.14 -11.27 -23.86
CA ILE A 98 -8.96 -10.45 -24.16
C ILE A 98 -9.26 -8.95 -23.97
N ARG A 99 -10.42 -8.48 -24.44
CA ARG A 99 -10.86 -7.08 -24.23
C ARG A 99 -11.08 -6.77 -22.75
N HIS A 100 -11.72 -7.67 -22.02
CA HIS A 100 -12.02 -7.46 -20.59
C HIS A 100 -10.74 -7.45 -19.73
N ILE A 101 -9.83 -8.42 -19.93
CA ILE A 101 -8.56 -8.46 -19.19
C ILE A 101 -7.70 -7.24 -19.54
N SER A 102 -7.68 -6.79 -20.80
CA SER A 102 -6.99 -5.55 -21.20
C SER A 102 -7.53 -4.33 -20.47
N LYS A 103 -8.87 -4.20 -20.38
CA LYS A 103 -9.52 -3.09 -19.66
C LYS A 103 -9.20 -3.11 -18.17
N VAL A 104 -9.25 -4.28 -17.54
CA VAL A 104 -8.93 -4.45 -16.12
C VAL A 104 -7.44 -4.15 -15.87
N ASN A 105 -6.55 -4.60 -16.75
CA ASN A 105 -5.12 -4.37 -16.61
C ASN A 105 -4.76 -2.89 -16.71
N LEU A 106 -5.32 -2.18 -17.70
CA LEU A 106 -5.17 -0.73 -17.82
C LEU A 106 -5.64 0.01 -16.57
N TYR A 107 -6.74 -0.45 -15.95
CA TYR A 107 -7.22 0.11 -14.71
C TYR A 107 -6.25 -0.12 -13.54
N LEU A 108 -5.69 -1.33 -13.41
CA LEU A 108 -4.69 -1.62 -12.38
C LEU A 108 -3.42 -0.79 -12.57
N MET A 109 -2.98 -0.57 -13.81
CA MET A 109 -1.85 0.33 -14.09
C MET A 109 -2.13 1.76 -13.61
N LYS A 110 -3.33 2.30 -13.88
CA LYS A 110 -3.75 3.61 -13.35
C LYS A 110 -3.77 3.61 -11.82
N LEU A 111 -4.31 2.56 -11.21
CA LEU A 111 -4.35 2.43 -9.75
C LEU A 111 -2.94 2.36 -9.16
N TRP A 112 -1.99 1.66 -9.81
CA TRP A 112 -0.59 1.61 -9.40
C TRP A 112 0.06 3.00 -9.45
N THR A 113 -0.15 3.76 -10.53
CA THR A 113 0.36 5.15 -10.61
C THR A 113 -0.25 6.05 -9.53
N PHE A 114 -1.53 5.86 -9.22
CA PHE A 114 -2.21 6.57 -8.15
C PHE A 114 -1.66 6.20 -6.77
N THR A 115 -1.44 4.91 -6.48
CA THR A 115 -0.80 4.44 -5.24
C THR A 115 0.62 5.02 -5.11
N ARG A 116 1.38 5.07 -6.20
CA ARG A 116 2.73 5.67 -6.22
C ARG A 116 2.68 7.18 -5.91
N LYS A 117 1.69 7.90 -6.44
CA LYS A 117 1.47 9.32 -6.09
C LYS A 117 1.18 9.48 -4.59
N ASN A 118 0.32 8.65 -4.01
CA ASN A 118 0.03 8.66 -2.58
C ASN A 118 1.29 8.33 -1.75
N PHE A 119 2.09 7.35 -2.18
CA PHE A 119 3.39 7.06 -1.56
C PHE A 119 4.31 8.28 -1.55
N ASN A 120 4.45 8.97 -2.69
CA ASN A 120 5.27 10.18 -2.77
C ASN A 120 4.74 11.31 -1.87
N ASN A 121 3.42 11.46 -1.76
CA ASN A 121 2.79 12.45 -0.90
C ASN A 121 3.10 12.24 0.59
N THR A 122 3.58 11.06 1.00
CA THR A 122 4.03 10.82 2.39
C THR A 122 5.42 11.37 2.70
N MET A 123 6.20 11.78 1.68
CA MET A 123 7.57 12.27 1.85
C MET A 123 7.60 13.56 2.66
N LEU A 124 6.82 14.56 2.24
CA LEU A 124 6.74 15.85 2.94
C LEU A 124 6.28 15.72 4.41
N PRO A 125 5.21 14.97 4.74
CA PRO A 125 4.88 14.64 6.14
C PRO A 125 6.05 14.06 6.95
N THR A 126 6.84 13.18 6.33
CA THR A 126 7.99 12.54 6.99
C THR A 126 9.08 13.57 7.27
N GLU A 127 9.39 14.43 6.31
CA GLU A 127 10.37 15.51 6.46
C GLU A 127 9.93 16.51 7.55
N ILE A 128 8.68 16.95 7.53
CA ILE A 128 8.12 17.86 8.55
C ILE A 128 8.21 17.23 9.94
N ASN A 129 7.87 15.94 10.07
CA ASN A 129 7.92 15.25 11.36
C ASN A 129 9.37 15.15 11.88
N VAL A 130 10.32 14.74 11.04
CA VAL A 130 11.75 14.68 11.39
C VAL A 130 12.30 16.06 11.76
N ASP A 131 11.98 17.10 10.98
CA ASP A 131 12.36 18.48 11.27
C ASP A 131 11.84 18.93 12.64
N ASN A 132 10.60 18.60 12.99
CA ASN A 132 10.00 18.95 14.28
C ASN A 132 10.65 18.22 15.45
N ILE A 133 10.96 16.92 15.29
CA ILE A 133 11.72 16.15 16.28
C ILE A 133 13.08 16.81 16.51
N MET A 134 13.79 17.14 15.42
CA MET A 134 15.10 17.79 15.49
C MET A 134 15.03 19.18 16.13
N CYS A 135 14.03 20.00 15.79
CA CYS A 135 13.87 21.32 16.40
C CYS A 135 13.64 21.21 17.90
N ARG A 136 12.81 20.28 18.34
CA ARG A 136 12.48 20.10 19.77
C ARG A 136 13.61 19.50 20.59
N SER A 137 14.48 18.69 19.97
CA SER A 137 15.69 18.19 20.63
C SER A 137 16.72 19.28 20.99
N ARG A 138 16.55 20.50 20.46
CA ARG A 138 17.43 21.65 20.72
C ARG A 138 16.94 22.57 21.83
N ARG A 139 15.84 22.24 22.50
CA ARG A 139 15.36 22.99 23.66
C ARG A 139 16.41 22.99 24.77
N MET A 140 16.45 24.06 25.56
CA MET A 140 17.34 24.13 26.71
C MET A 140 17.01 23.04 27.76
N ASP A 141 18.05 22.55 28.44
CA ASP A 141 18.07 21.33 29.28
C ASP A 141 16.84 21.09 30.17
N ILE A 142 16.34 22.13 30.86
CA ILE A 142 15.17 22.01 31.76
C ILE A 142 13.90 21.58 30.99
N ASP A 143 13.78 22.01 29.74
CA ASP A 143 12.64 21.74 28.85
C ASP A 143 12.96 20.70 27.76
N ASN A 144 14.17 20.14 27.76
CA ASN A 144 14.56 19.02 26.90
C ASN A 144 14.11 17.69 27.51
N THR A 145 12.80 17.57 27.75
CA THR A 145 12.17 16.37 28.30
C THR A 145 11.25 15.71 27.27
N LEU A 146 11.07 14.40 27.41
CA LEU A 146 10.12 13.63 26.61
C LEU A 146 8.70 13.92 27.09
N ASP A 147 8.13 15.02 26.60
CA ASP A 147 6.73 15.38 26.85
C ASP A 147 5.76 14.63 25.91
N GLU A 148 4.46 14.71 26.22
CA GLU A 148 3.40 14.07 25.42
C GLU A 148 3.40 14.48 23.94
N SER A 149 3.85 15.71 23.63
CA SER A 149 3.97 16.16 22.24
C SER A 149 5.16 15.52 21.52
N SER A 150 6.28 15.30 22.20
CA SER A 150 7.43 14.54 21.68
C SER A 150 7.07 13.07 21.47
N GLU A 151 6.33 12.46 22.39
CA GLU A 151 5.80 11.09 22.21
C GLU A 151 4.87 11.00 21.00
N SER A 152 3.95 11.97 20.85
CA SER A 152 3.06 12.01 19.69
C SER A 152 3.81 12.17 18.37
N LEU A 153 4.94 12.89 18.33
CA LEU A 153 5.81 12.97 17.14
C LEU A 153 6.43 11.63 16.79
N ASN A 154 6.94 10.90 17.80
CA ASN A 154 7.53 9.59 17.61
C ASN A 154 6.49 8.56 17.12
N MET A 155 5.27 8.63 17.66
CA MET A 155 4.15 7.81 17.18
C MET A 155 3.79 8.14 15.72
N GLU A 156 3.76 9.42 15.36
CA GLU A 156 3.54 9.84 13.97
C GLU A 156 4.66 9.35 13.04
N PHE A 157 5.93 9.44 13.46
CA PHE A 157 7.06 8.91 12.69
C PHE A 157 6.91 7.42 12.42
N ALA A 158 6.58 6.64 13.45
CA ALA A 158 6.34 5.20 13.33
C ALA A 158 5.16 4.89 12.39
N LEU A 159 4.07 5.66 12.50
CA LEU A 159 2.92 5.51 11.61
C LEU A 159 3.25 5.85 10.16
N LEU A 160 3.99 6.94 9.91
CA LEU A 160 4.43 7.32 8.56
C LEU A 160 5.31 6.23 7.93
N ALA A 161 6.22 5.63 8.71
CA ALA A 161 7.01 4.49 8.25
C ALA A 161 6.12 3.28 7.89
N LYS A 162 5.14 2.95 8.73
CA LYS A 162 4.16 1.88 8.47
C LYS A 162 3.34 2.16 7.21
N VAL A 163 2.84 3.38 7.02
CA VAL A 163 2.07 3.78 5.84
C VAL A 163 2.92 3.65 4.57
N ARG A 164 4.17 4.12 4.61
CA ARG A 164 5.11 4.00 3.49
C ARG A 164 5.37 2.55 3.10
N ASN A 165 5.61 1.68 4.08
CA ASN A 165 5.79 0.24 3.84
C ASN A 165 4.51 -0.40 3.27
N THR A 166 3.34 -0.02 3.80
CA THR A 166 2.05 -0.49 3.29
C THR A 166 1.86 -0.13 1.82
N PHE A 167 2.14 1.11 1.42
CA PHE A 167 2.06 1.52 0.03
C PHE A 167 3.05 0.79 -0.88
N LYS A 168 4.29 0.52 -0.43
CA LYS A 168 5.25 -0.30 -1.18
C LYS A 168 4.71 -1.71 -1.44
N CYS A 169 4.22 -2.39 -0.41
CA CYS A 169 3.64 -3.72 -0.55
C CYS A 169 2.40 -3.73 -1.47
N LEU A 170 1.56 -2.69 -1.42
CA LEU A 170 0.42 -2.58 -2.33
C LEU A 170 0.86 -2.37 -3.79
N MET A 171 1.92 -1.58 -4.02
CA MET A 171 2.48 -1.37 -5.36
C MET A 171 3.07 -2.66 -5.93
N GLU A 172 3.75 -3.47 -5.12
CA GLU A 172 4.27 -4.78 -5.52
C GLU A 172 3.13 -5.73 -5.90
N LYS A 173 2.12 -5.88 -5.03
CA LYS A 173 0.93 -6.71 -5.33
C LYS A 173 0.20 -6.29 -6.60
N LEU A 174 0.10 -4.99 -6.85
CA LEU A 174 -0.47 -4.46 -8.08
C LEU A 174 0.37 -4.80 -9.30
N LYS A 175 1.70 -4.66 -9.21
CA LYS A 175 2.62 -4.99 -10.29
C LYS A 175 2.56 -6.48 -10.63
N ASP A 176 2.62 -7.35 -9.63
CA ASP A 176 2.52 -8.80 -9.82
C ASP A 176 1.21 -9.18 -10.52
N GLN A 177 0.09 -8.56 -10.14
CA GLN A 177 -1.19 -8.82 -10.78
C GLN A 177 -1.25 -8.27 -12.22
N ILE A 178 -0.60 -7.12 -12.49
CA ILE A 178 -0.51 -6.55 -13.84
C ILE A 178 0.28 -7.48 -14.77
N ASP A 179 1.40 -8.01 -14.28
CA ASP A 179 2.27 -8.90 -15.04
C ASP A 179 1.56 -10.25 -15.30
N LYS A 180 0.90 -10.83 -14.29
CA LYS A 180 0.04 -12.01 -14.44
C LYS A 180 -1.09 -11.81 -15.45
N ASN A 181 -1.74 -10.64 -15.42
CA ASN A 181 -2.79 -10.32 -16.39
C ASN A 181 -2.25 -10.19 -17.82
N ALA A 182 -1.01 -9.70 -17.99
CA ALA A 182 -0.36 -9.61 -19.29
C ALA A 182 0.00 -10.99 -19.84
N GLU A 183 0.51 -11.90 -19.00
CA GLU A 183 0.80 -13.29 -19.37
C GLU A 183 -0.47 -14.04 -19.81
N ILE A 184 -1.54 -13.97 -19.01
CA ILE A 184 -2.81 -14.63 -19.34
C ILE A 184 -3.43 -14.03 -20.61
N LYS A 185 -3.28 -12.72 -20.82
CA LYS A 185 -3.71 -12.07 -22.06
C LYS A 185 -2.95 -12.65 -23.27
N TYR A 186 -1.64 -12.83 -23.16
CA TYR A 186 -0.84 -13.43 -24.21
C TYR A 186 -1.26 -14.89 -24.50
N GLU A 187 -1.53 -15.71 -23.49
CA GLU A 187 -2.06 -17.07 -23.67
C GLU A 187 -3.41 -17.06 -24.44
N LEU A 188 -4.31 -16.14 -24.09
CA LEU A 188 -5.60 -15.97 -24.75
C LEU A 188 -5.45 -15.49 -26.21
N GLU A 189 -4.55 -14.55 -26.48
CA GLU A 189 -4.26 -14.03 -27.83
C GLU A 189 -3.65 -15.09 -28.74
N LYS A 190 -2.78 -15.95 -28.18
CA LYS A 190 -2.22 -17.11 -28.89
C LYS A 190 -3.32 -18.10 -29.26
N ASP A 191 -4.18 -18.46 -28.32
CA ASP A 191 -5.30 -19.37 -28.61
C ASP A 191 -6.28 -18.76 -29.62
N TYR A 192 -6.62 -17.48 -29.46
CA TYR A 192 -7.46 -16.74 -30.41
C TYR A 192 -6.89 -16.81 -31.83
N SER A 193 -5.60 -16.53 -32.00
CA SER A 193 -4.93 -16.56 -33.31
C SER A 193 -5.00 -17.94 -33.96
N ASN A 194 -4.70 -19.00 -33.19
CA ASN A 194 -4.80 -20.38 -33.66
C ASN A 194 -6.24 -20.75 -34.08
N LYS A 195 -7.25 -20.30 -33.32
CA LYS A 195 -8.67 -20.56 -33.63
C LYS A 195 -9.13 -19.81 -34.88
N VAL A 196 -8.70 -18.56 -35.06
CA VAL A 196 -8.99 -17.77 -36.26
C VAL A 196 -8.38 -18.41 -37.50
N GLU A 197 -7.11 -18.83 -37.43
CA GLU A 197 -6.43 -19.50 -38.53
C GLU A 197 -7.11 -20.83 -38.89
N SER A 198 -7.44 -21.66 -37.89
CA SER A 198 -8.21 -22.89 -38.10
C SER A 198 -9.58 -22.63 -38.73
N SER A 199 -10.26 -21.54 -38.36
CA SER A 199 -11.53 -21.16 -38.99
C SER A 199 -11.34 -20.76 -40.46
N GLY A 200 -10.23 -20.10 -40.79
CA GLY A 200 -9.87 -19.78 -42.17
C GLY A 200 -9.67 -21.04 -43.02
N PHE A 201 -8.94 -22.03 -42.51
CA PHE A 201 -8.77 -23.32 -43.19
C PHE A 201 -10.11 -24.06 -43.38
N ASP A 202 -10.96 -24.10 -42.34
CA ASP A 202 -12.26 -24.76 -42.42
C ASP A 202 -13.22 -24.07 -43.39
N LYS A 203 -13.20 -22.72 -43.46
CA LYS A 203 -13.97 -21.94 -44.45
C LYS A 203 -13.51 -22.21 -45.88
N ASN A 204 -12.18 -22.27 -46.08
CA ASN A 204 -11.62 -22.60 -47.38
C ASN A 204 -12.00 -24.02 -47.80
N ALA A 205 -11.91 -24.99 -46.89
CA ALA A 205 -12.33 -26.37 -47.14
C ALA A 205 -13.82 -26.48 -47.49
N ALA A 206 -14.69 -25.76 -46.77
CA ALA A 206 -16.14 -25.71 -47.03
C ALA A 206 -16.49 -25.13 -48.42
N ASN A 207 -15.63 -24.28 -48.99
CA ASN A 207 -15.86 -23.63 -50.28
C ASN A 207 -15.36 -24.45 -51.49
N ILE A 208 -14.64 -25.56 -51.25
CA ILE A 208 -14.17 -26.45 -52.33
C ILE A 208 -15.37 -27.26 -52.86
N MET A 209 -15.74 -27.03 -54.13
CA MET A 209 -16.87 -27.71 -54.77
C MET A 209 -16.43 -28.58 -55.96
N ASN A 210 -17.26 -29.55 -56.34
CA ASN A 210 -16.99 -30.45 -57.47
C ASN A 210 -16.77 -29.72 -58.81
N HIS A 211 -17.31 -28.51 -59.00
CA HIS A 211 -17.28 -27.81 -60.29
C HIS A 211 -16.61 -26.43 -60.28
N LYS A 212 -16.08 -25.96 -59.14
CA LYS A 212 -15.73 -24.53 -58.97
C LYS A 212 -14.34 -24.22 -58.37
N SER A 213 -13.47 -25.21 -58.15
CA SER A 213 -12.18 -25.01 -57.48
C SER A 213 -10.99 -25.54 -58.30
N ASN A 214 -9.84 -24.84 -58.21
CA ASN A 214 -8.53 -25.25 -58.75
C ASN A 214 -7.96 -26.47 -58.01
N LYS A 215 -8.71 -27.58 -58.03
CA LYS A 215 -8.42 -28.82 -57.29
C LYS A 215 -7.13 -29.51 -57.73
N ASN A 216 -6.70 -29.24 -58.96
CA ASN A 216 -5.51 -29.83 -59.56
C ASN A 216 -4.19 -29.28 -58.96
N LEU A 217 -4.26 -28.24 -58.12
CA LEU A 217 -3.09 -27.68 -57.43
C LEU A 217 -2.75 -28.39 -56.11
N TYR A 218 -3.63 -29.26 -55.61
CA TYR A 218 -3.46 -29.89 -54.30
C TYR A 218 -2.83 -31.29 -54.42
N ARG A 219 -1.72 -31.50 -53.70
CA ARG A 219 -1.05 -32.81 -53.61
C ARG A 219 -1.84 -33.76 -52.69
N LYS A 220 -1.69 -35.07 -52.90
CA LYS A 220 -2.17 -36.08 -51.93
C LYS A 220 -1.50 -35.82 -50.58
N CYS A 221 -2.31 -35.53 -49.56
CA CYS A 221 -1.82 -35.24 -48.23
C CYS A 221 -1.68 -36.53 -47.40
N LYS A 222 -0.65 -36.62 -46.56
CA LYS A 222 -0.55 -37.69 -45.55
C LYS A 222 -1.52 -37.37 -44.41
N ILE A 223 -2.21 -38.39 -43.90
CA ILE A 223 -3.00 -38.25 -42.67
C ILE A 223 -2.01 -37.98 -41.54
N ALA A 224 -2.26 -36.94 -40.74
CA ALA A 224 -1.39 -36.59 -39.63
C ALA A 224 -1.44 -37.69 -38.54
N GLU A 225 -0.27 -38.13 -38.08
CA GLU A 225 -0.13 -39.02 -36.94
C GLU A 225 -0.19 -38.19 -35.63
N ASN A 226 -0.73 -38.76 -34.56
CA ASN A 226 -0.90 -38.11 -33.23
C ASN A 226 -1.87 -36.91 -33.18
N LEU A 227 -3.12 -37.13 -33.64
CA LEU A 227 -4.19 -36.13 -33.56
C LEU A 227 -4.79 -36.02 -32.14
N GLN A 228 -5.03 -34.78 -31.70
CA GLN A 228 -5.74 -34.51 -30.45
C GLN A 228 -7.26 -34.71 -30.63
N SER A 229 -7.92 -35.26 -29.61
CA SER A 229 -9.39 -35.33 -29.56
C SER A 229 -10.02 -33.94 -29.63
N ILE A 230 -11.16 -33.82 -30.32
CA ILE A 230 -11.95 -32.58 -30.43
C ILE A 230 -12.27 -32.02 -29.05
N GLU A 231 -12.57 -32.89 -28.08
CA GLU A 231 -12.89 -32.49 -26.72
C GLU A 231 -11.68 -31.89 -26.01
N ALA A 232 -10.52 -32.52 -26.18
CA ALA A 232 -9.27 -32.01 -25.63
C ALA A 232 -8.89 -30.65 -26.25
N TRP A 233 -9.15 -30.44 -27.55
CA TRP A 233 -8.93 -29.16 -28.23
C TRP A 233 -9.85 -28.04 -27.72
N LYS A 234 -11.15 -28.32 -27.47
CA LYS A 234 -12.08 -27.35 -26.85
C LYS A 234 -11.67 -27.02 -25.42
N ASN A 235 -11.25 -28.02 -24.66
CA ASN A 235 -10.87 -27.88 -23.27
C ASN A 235 -9.66 -26.95 -23.07
N VAL A 236 -8.75 -26.84 -24.04
CA VAL A 236 -7.66 -25.85 -23.99
C VAL A 236 -8.22 -24.43 -23.91
N SER A 237 -9.20 -24.09 -24.77
CA SER A 237 -9.80 -22.76 -24.79
C SER A 237 -10.63 -22.47 -23.54
N PHE A 238 -11.41 -23.45 -23.06
CA PHE A 238 -12.15 -23.28 -21.81
C PHE A 238 -11.23 -23.06 -20.61
N LYS A 239 -10.14 -23.82 -20.50
CA LYS A 239 -9.13 -23.62 -19.43
C LYS A 239 -8.51 -22.22 -19.47
N ASN A 240 -8.16 -21.73 -20.66
CA ASN A 240 -7.60 -20.38 -20.80
C ASN A 240 -8.62 -19.30 -20.41
N ILE A 241 -9.88 -19.48 -20.80
CA ILE A 241 -10.99 -18.59 -20.41
C ILE A 241 -11.19 -18.60 -18.89
N ASP A 242 -11.13 -19.77 -18.25
CA ASP A 242 -11.28 -19.91 -16.79
C ASP A 242 -10.13 -19.23 -16.03
N LYS A 243 -8.87 -19.45 -16.45
CA LYS A 243 -7.72 -18.68 -15.94
C LYS A 243 -7.94 -17.17 -16.07
N GLY A 244 -8.47 -16.72 -17.22
CA GLY A 244 -8.83 -15.33 -17.45
C GLY A 244 -9.90 -14.82 -16.46
N ASN A 245 -10.93 -15.63 -16.20
CA ASN A 245 -11.97 -15.30 -15.23
C ASN A 245 -11.43 -15.17 -13.81
N GLU A 246 -10.55 -16.09 -13.41
CA GLU A 246 -9.88 -16.06 -12.10
C GLU A 246 -9.01 -14.82 -11.94
N ALA A 247 -8.19 -14.49 -12.94
CA ALA A 247 -7.34 -13.29 -12.92
C ALA A 247 -8.17 -11.99 -12.84
N ILE A 248 -9.30 -11.93 -13.53
CA ILE A 248 -10.24 -10.80 -13.45
C ILE A 248 -10.86 -10.72 -12.05
N LYS A 249 -11.27 -11.84 -11.44
CA LYS A 249 -11.79 -11.87 -10.07
C LYS A 249 -10.73 -11.39 -9.06
N ALA A 250 -9.51 -11.91 -9.14
CA ALA A 250 -8.38 -11.49 -8.31
C ALA A 250 -8.09 -9.99 -8.45
N SER A 251 -8.06 -9.49 -9.69
CA SER A 251 -7.87 -8.07 -9.99
C SER A 251 -8.96 -7.17 -9.38
N ARG A 252 -10.22 -7.62 -9.36
CA ARG A 252 -11.34 -6.88 -8.74
C ARG A 252 -11.21 -6.81 -7.23
N ILE A 253 -10.85 -7.92 -6.59
CA ILE A 253 -10.62 -7.97 -5.13
C ILE A 253 -9.46 -7.05 -4.78
N LEU A 254 -8.33 -7.18 -5.48
CA LEU A 254 -7.15 -6.33 -5.26
C LEU A 254 -7.47 -4.84 -5.43
N LYS A 255 -8.25 -4.48 -6.45
CA LYS A 255 -8.72 -3.11 -6.64
C LYS A 255 -9.46 -2.58 -5.41
N PHE A 256 -10.41 -3.36 -4.87
CA PHE A 256 -11.17 -2.95 -3.70
C PHE A 256 -10.26 -2.79 -2.48
N THR A 257 -9.42 -3.80 -2.21
CA THR A 257 -8.46 -3.77 -1.09
C THR A 257 -7.51 -2.59 -1.15
N VAL A 258 -6.93 -2.30 -2.32
CA VAL A 258 -6.01 -1.17 -2.49
C VAL A 258 -6.72 0.16 -2.23
N LYS A 259 -7.93 0.36 -2.76
CA LYS A 259 -8.68 1.60 -2.55
C LYS A 259 -9.00 1.84 -1.08
N GLU A 260 -9.50 0.81 -0.39
CA GLU A 260 -9.81 0.88 1.03
C GLU A 260 -8.55 1.15 1.87
N MET A 261 -7.44 0.47 1.55
CA MET A 261 -6.19 0.70 2.25
C MET A 261 -5.64 2.11 2.02
N ILE A 262 -5.70 2.65 0.81
CA ILE A 262 -5.27 4.04 0.55
C ILE A 262 -6.11 5.02 1.37
N LYS A 263 -7.44 4.88 1.35
CA LYS A 263 -8.33 5.73 2.14
C LYS A 263 -8.00 5.64 3.63
N ARG A 264 -7.89 4.42 4.16
CA ARG A 264 -7.57 4.16 5.56
C ARG A 264 -6.22 4.76 5.97
N MET A 265 -5.16 4.54 5.20
CA MET A 265 -3.83 5.08 5.51
C MET A 265 -3.81 6.60 5.50
N ASN A 266 -4.49 7.23 4.52
CA ASN A 266 -4.61 8.68 4.49
C ASN A 266 -5.38 9.21 5.71
N CYS A 267 -6.46 8.55 6.13
CA CYS A 267 -7.16 8.92 7.37
C CYS A 267 -6.28 8.76 8.61
N GLU A 268 -5.60 7.63 8.77
CA GLU A 268 -4.67 7.38 9.90
C GLU A 268 -3.59 8.47 9.98
N MET A 269 -2.99 8.86 8.84
CA MET A 269 -1.99 9.94 8.77
C MET A 269 -2.54 11.31 9.21
N GLN A 270 -3.80 11.60 8.92
CA GLN A 270 -4.40 12.85 9.34
C GLN A 270 -4.77 12.85 10.82
N GLU A 271 -5.35 11.76 11.29
CA GLU A 271 -5.73 11.63 12.69
C GLU A 271 -4.52 11.77 13.60
N ILE A 272 -3.38 11.18 13.24
CA ILE A 272 -2.16 11.32 14.03
C ILE A 272 -1.59 12.75 13.98
N SER A 273 -1.65 13.44 12.83
CA SER A 273 -1.22 14.84 12.74
C SER A 273 -2.09 15.74 13.61
N ARG A 274 -3.42 15.55 13.58
CA ARG A 274 -4.35 16.30 14.44
C ARG A 274 -4.12 16.02 15.93
N LYS A 275 -3.85 14.76 16.29
CA LYS A 275 -3.48 14.40 17.67
C LYS A 275 -2.22 15.14 18.13
N PHE A 276 -1.19 15.19 17.28
CA PHE A 276 0.01 15.96 17.56
C PHE A 276 -0.28 17.45 17.70
N GLU A 277 -1.03 18.05 16.77
CA GLU A 277 -1.38 19.48 16.81
C GLU A 277 -2.12 19.87 18.09
N ASN A 278 -3.06 19.02 18.53
CA ASN A 278 -3.76 19.21 19.80
C ASN A 278 -2.80 19.13 21.00
N LYS A 279 -1.94 18.11 21.04
CA LYS A 279 -0.94 17.95 22.11
C LYS A 279 0.07 19.08 22.15
N LEU A 280 0.50 19.58 20.98
CA LEU A 280 1.38 20.73 20.88
C LEU A 280 0.69 22.00 21.38
N SER A 281 -0.57 22.22 21.03
CA SER A 281 -1.37 23.36 21.50
C SER A 281 -1.55 23.34 23.03
N GLU A 282 -1.89 22.18 23.60
CA GLU A 282 -1.96 21.97 25.04
C GLU A 282 -0.63 22.30 25.72
N ASN A 283 0.49 21.80 25.17
CA ASN A 283 1.83 22.04 25.71
C ASN A 283 2.24 23.52 25.63
N ILE A 284 1.93 24.19 24.53
CA ILE A 284 2.15 25.64 24.37
C ILE A 284 1.40 26.41 25.46
N ASN A 285 0.13 26.08 25.73
CA ASN A 285 -0.66 26.75 26.75
C ASN A 285 -0.11 26.47 28.17
N LYS A 286 0.29 25.22 28.45
CA LYS A 286 0.98 24.86 29.70
C LYS A 286 2.25 25.69 29.88
N ASN A 287 3.11 25.78 28.87
CA ASN A 287 4.36 26.54 28.94
C ASN A 287 4.13 28.07 29.06
N LYS A 288 3.09 28.62 28.43
CA LYS A 288 2.69 30.02 28.64
C LYS A 288 2.29 30.29 30.09
N ASN A 289 1.47 29.41 30.67
CA ASN A 289 1.02 29.54 32.06
C ASN A 289 2.19 29.44 33.03
N VAL A 290 3.08 28.45 32.84
CA VAL A 290 4.29 28.31 33.67
C VAL A 290 5.18 29.54 33.54
N LYS A 291 5.41 30.04 32.33
CA LYS A 291 6.18 31.28 32.12
C LYS A 291 5.56 32.47 32.86
N PHE A 292 4.24 32.63 32.80
CA PHE A 292 3.54 33.70 33.52
C PHE A 292 3.70 33.59 35.04
N ILE A 293 3.59 32.38 35.59
CA ILE A 293 3.81 32.12 37.04
C ILE A 293 5.24 32.46 37.44
N LEU A 294 6.24 32.03 36.64
CA LEU A 294 7.65 32.34 36.89
C LEU A 294 7.93 33.85 36.84
N GLN A 295 7.34 34.57 35.88
CA GLN A 295 7.46 36.03 35.78
C GLN A 295 6.83 36.75 36.99
N THR A 296 5.67 36.27 37.44
CA THR A 296 4.99 36.82 38.63
C THR A 296 5.81 36.55 39.90
N SER A 297 6.35 35.34 40.06
CA SER A 297 7.23 35.00 41.17
C SER A 297 8.51 35.82 41.14
N LEU A 298 9.10 36.05 39.97
CA LEU A 298 10.29 36.89 39.81
C LEU A 298 10.02 38.33 40.25
N ALA A 299 8.88 38.92 39.86
CA ALA A 299 8.50 40.25 40.30
C ALA A 299 8.35 40.35 41.83
N ASN A 300 7.77 39.32 42.47
CA ASN A 300 7.68 39.25 43.92
C ASN A 300 9.07 39.15 44.56
N ILE A 301 9.97 38.31 44.04
CA ILE A 301 11.34 38.20 44.55
C ILE A 301 12.09 39.54 44.44
N LEU A 302 11.98 40.23 43.30
CA LEU A 302 12.62 41.54 43.12
C LEU A 302 12.11 42.58 44.13
N ASN A 303 10.80 42.59 44.43
CA ASN A 303 10.25 43.45 45.48
C ASN A 303 10.77 43.06 46.87
N THR A 304 10.88 41.76 47.18
CA THR A 304 11.44 41.31 48.46
C THR A 304 12.92 41.64 48.61
N ILE A 305 13.72 41.54 47.53
CA ILE A 305 15.13 41.96 47.52
C ILE A 305 15.21 43.45 47.84
N LYS A 306 14.44 44.29 47.16
CA LYS A 306 14.43 45.74 47.41
C LYS A 306 14.08 46.08 48.86
N ASN A 307 13.06 45.43 49.42
CA ASN A 307 12.67 45.64 50.81
C ASN A 307 13.76 45.16 51.79
N ASN A 308 14.39 44.00 51.51
CA ASN A 308 15.46 43.47 52.34
C ASN A 308 16.73 44.32 52.26
N GLU A 309 17.06 44.89 51.11
CA GLU A 309 18.16 45.87 50.95
C GLU A 309 17.91 47.15 51.76
N SER A 310 16.66 47.61 51.87
CA SER A 310 16.31 48.72 52.76
C SER A 310 16.54 48.34 54.23
N ILE A 311 16.05 47.17 54.65
CA ILE A 311 16.20 46.68 56.03
C ILE A 311 17.69 46.50 56.38
N ILE A 312 18.50 45.98 55.45
CA ILE A 312 19.95 45.85 55.64
C ILE A 312 20.58 47.22 55.88
N LYS A 313 20.24 48.24 55.08
CA LYS A 313 20.74 49.61 55.29
C LYS A 313 20.33 50.19 56.65
N ASP A 314 19.08 49.98 57.05
CA ASP A 314 18.57 50.49 58.32
C ASP A 314 19.26 49.81 59.52
N ILE A 315 19.50 48.49 59.45
CA ILE A 315 20.21 47.74 60.51
C ILE A 315 21.71 48.09 60.52
N ASP A 316 22.33 48.27 59.36
CA ASP A 316 23.74 48.67 59.26
C ASP A 316 23.97 50.07 59.84
N ALA A 317 23.06 51.01 59.54
CA ALA A 317 23.06 52.34 60.16
C ALA A 317 22.90 52.25 61.69
N LEU A 318 21.98 51.41 62.18
CA LEU A 318 21.78 51.18 63.61
C LEU A 318 23.03 50.55 64.29
N CYS A 319 23.74 49.64 63.63
CA CYS A 319 25.01 49.11 64.12
C CYS A 319 26.06 50.23 64.22
N GLY A 320 26.10 51.15 63.24
CA GLY A 320 26.95 52.34 63.28
C GLY A 320 26.61 53.30 64.42
N GLU A 321 25.32 53.55 64.65
CA GLU A 321 24.83 54.39 65.76
C GLU A 321 25.14 53.79 67.14
N GLN A 322 25.15 52.45 67.25
CA GLN A 322 25.49 51.74 68.50
C GLN A 322 26.98 51.80 68.86
N ALA A 323 27.86 52.07 67.89
CA ALA A 323 29.31 52.07 68.12
C ALA A 323 29.80 53.22 69.02
N GLU A 324 29.16 54.39 68.98
CA GLU A 324 29.54 55.52 69.85
C GLU A 324 29.11 55.32 71.32
N PRO A 325 27.86 54.92 71.63
CA PRO A 325 27.47 54.53 72.98
C PRO A 325 28.34 53.43 73.58
N GLU A 326 28.74 52.42 72.78
CA GLU A 326 29.63 51.34 73.21
C GLU A 326 30.99 51.89 73.66
N LYS A 327 31.63 52.75 72.86
CA LYS A 327 32.89 53.42 73.23
C LYS A 327 32.76 54.29 74.47
N VAL A 328 31.65 55.01 74.62
CA VAL A 328 31.40 55.86 75.81
C VAL A 328 31.29 54.99 77.05
N ALA A 329 30.54 53.89 76.98
CA ALA A 329 30.37 52.97 78.10
C ALA A 329 31.70 52.28 78.47
N ASP A 330 32.48 51.83 77.48
CA ASP A 330 33.83 51.29 77.69
C ASP A 330 34.80 52.31 78.30
N ALA A 331 34.79 53.55 77.81
CA ALA A 331 35.63 54.62 78.35
C ALA A 331 35.26 54.97 79.79
N ARG A 332 33.96 54.94 80.14
CA ARG A 332 33.48 55.14 81.52
C ARG A 332 33.98 54.03 82.45
N ILE A 333 33.81 52.76 82.06
CA ILE A 333 34.33 51.62 82.84
C ILE A 333 35.86 51.69 82.97
N TRP A 334 36.57 51.99 81.89
CA TRP A 334 38.03 52.10 81.91
C TRP A 334 38.52 53.17 82.88
N ASN A 335 37.90 54.35 82.89
CA ASN A 335 38.27 55.41 83.83
C ASN A 335 37.99 55.02 85.30
N ILE A 336 36.89 54.32 85.57
CA ILE A 336 36.58 53.83 86.93
C ILE A 336 37.54 52.72 87.36
N SER A 337 37.94 51.83 86.44
CA SER A 337 38.89 50.75 86.71
C SER A 337 40.28 51.22 87.16
N LYS A 338 40.62 52.50 86.88
CA LYS A 338 41.90 53.12 87.23
C LYS A 338 42.00 53.67 88.66
N LYS A 339 40.94 53.61 89.46
CA LYS A 339 40.98 54.03 90.88
C LYS A 339 42.12 53.28 91.63
N TYR A 340 42.84 54.00 92.48
CA TYR A 340 43.94 53.46 93.31
C TYR A 340 43.42 52.32 94.22
N GLU A 341 44.26 51.32 94.52
CA GLU A 341 43.85 50.10 95.25
C GLU A 341 43.16 50.36 96.60
N SER A 342 43.47 51.48 97.26
CA SER A 342 42.87 51.89 98.54
C SER A 342 41.42 52.41 98.45
N GLU A 343 40.92 52.72 97.24
CA GLU A 343 39.56 53.25 97.01
C GLU A 343 38.65 52.28 96.24
N LYS A 344 39.04 51.01 96.09
CA LYS A 344 38.20 49.99 95.45
C LYS A 344 37.18 49.44 96.44
N TYR A 345 35.91 49.76 96.21
CA TYR A 345 34.77 49.21 96.92
C TYR A 345 33.67 48.89 95.90
N ILE A 346 32.82 47.90 96.20
CA ILE A 346 31.66 47.59 95.36
C ILE A 346 30.68 48.75 95.48
N ASP A 347 30.54 49.53 94.41
CA ASP A 347 29.67 50.70 94.30
C ASP A 347 28.49 50.38 93.38
N ASP A 348 27.31 50.93 93.68
CA ASP A 348 26.13 50.87 92.80
C ASP A 348 26.45 51.48 91.42
N LEU A 349 27.37 52.45 91.37
CA LEU A 349 27.87 53.04 90.13
C LEU A 349 28.61 52.01 89.24
N GLU A 350 29.48 51.17 89.82
CA GLU A 350 30.27 50.18 89.07
C GLU A 350 29.38 49.03 88.58
N ASN A 351 28.42 48.60 89.39
CA ASN A 351 27.41 47.62 88.99
C ASN A 351 26.52 48.16 87.85
N GLY A 352 26.04 49.39 87.96
CA GLY A 352 25.21 50.02 86.93
C GLY A 352 25.93 50.20 85.59
N LEU A 353 27.22 50.58 85.60
CA LEU A 353 28.03 50.70 84.38
C LEU A 353 28.36 49.34 83.76
N ASN A 354 28.64 48.32 84.57
CA ASN A 354 28.79 46.94 84.09
C ASN A 354 27.49 46.44 83.44
N GLU A 355 26.33 46.76 84.00
CA GLU A 355 25.03 46.45 83.37
C GLU A 355 24.82 47.23 82.06
N GLU A 356 25.15 48.52 82.01
CA GLU A 356 25.09 49.35 80.79
C GLU A 356 25.92 48.73 79.66
N VAL A 357 27.21 48.45 79.90
CA VAL A 357 28.10 47.81 78.92
C VAL A 357 27.58 46.45 78.50
N ASN A 358 27.17 45.59 79.44
CA ASN A 358 26.63 44.28 79.10
C ASN A 358 25.35 44.36 78.25
N ASN A 359 24.48 45.34 78.51
CA ASN A 359 23.26 45.52 77.75
C ASN A 359 23.54 46.07 76.34
N ILE A 360 24.44 47.05 76.21
CA ILE A 360 24.87 47.60 74.91
C ILE A 360 25.55 46.51 74.08
N LEU A 361 26.48 45.74 74.67
CA LEU A 361 27.14 44.63 73.99
C LEU A 361 26.15 43.55 73.53
N LYS A 362 25.14 43.20 74.35
CA LYS A 362 24.09 42.26 73.94
C LYS A 362 23.29 42.79 72.75
N LEU A 363 22.93 44.07 72.75
CA LEU A 363 22.18 44.71 71.66
C LEU A 363 23.03 44.85 70.38
N SER A 364 24.29 45.23 70.51
CA SER A 364 25.27 45.32 69.41
C SER A 364 25.46 43.94 68.74
N ASN A 365 25.74 42.91 69.55
CA ASN A 365 25.83 41.52 69.06
C ASN A 365 24.52 41.02 68.43
N ALA A 366 23.36 41.36 69.00
CA ALA A 366 22.07 40.99 68.42
C ALA A 366 21.84 41.67 67.06
N SER A 367 22.19 42.95 66.94
CA SER A 367 22.04 43.73 65.70
C SER A 367 22.97 43.20 64.61
N GLN A 368 24.24 42.93 64.94
CA GLN A 368 25.19 42.31 64.02
C GLN A 368 24.72 40.91 63.55
N ASN A 369 24.17 40.11 64.45
CA ASN A 369 23.60 38.80 64.08
C ASN A 369 22.41 38.94 63.13
N LYS A 370 21.53 39.93 63.35
CA LYS A 370 20.41 40.21 62.45
C LYS A 370 20.86 40.71 61.08
N LEU A 371 21.90 41.55 61.02
CA LEU A 371 22.53 41.99 59.78
C LEU A 371 23.06 40.78 58.98
N ASN A 372 23.86 39.93 59.61
CA ASN A 372 24.39 38.71 59.00
C ASN A 372 23.27 37.77 58.49
N MET A 373 22.15 37.68 59.21
CA MET A 373 20.98 36.90 58.78
C MET A 373 20.29 37.53 57.56
N ALA A 374 20.11 38.85 57.56
CA ALA A 374 19.48 39.58 56.46
C ALA A 374 20.33 39.52 55.18
N GLU A 375 21.65 39.65 55.28
CA GLU A 375 22.58 39.49 54.16
C GLU A 375 22.55 38.08 53.58
N LYS A 376 22.56 37.04 54.43
CA LYS A 376 22.41 35.65 54.00
C LYS A 376 21.07 35.42 53.27
N LEU A 377 19.98 35.96 53.80
CA LEU A 377 18.68 35.91 53.15
C LEU A 377 18.72 36.63 51.79
N ASN A 378 19.38 37.78 51.70
CA ASN A 378 19.52 38.51 50.44
C ASN A 378 20.26 37.68 49.38
N LYS A 379 21.35 37.03 49.78
CA LYS A 379 22.10 36.13 48.88
C LYS A 379 21.21 34.98 48.36
N ASN A 380 20.43 34.36 49.24
CA ASN A 380 19.49 33.32 48.83
C ASN A 380 18.41 33.85 47.86
N LEU A 381 17.94 35.09 48.06
CA LEU A 381 17.00 35.72 47.13
C LEU A 381 17.62 35.99 45.75
N PHE A 382 18.90 36.39 45.69
CA PHE A 382 19.62 36.52 44.42
C PHE A 382 19.79 35.18 43.70
N ASP A 383 20.11 34.11 44.43
CA ASP A 383 20.21 32.76 43.85
C ASP A 383 18.86 32.29 43.29
N ASN A 384 17.76 32.53 44.03
CA ASN A 384 16.40 32.23 43.57
C ASN A 384 16.00 33.06 42.35
N ARG A 385 16.36 34.36 42.32
CA ARG A 385 16.17 35.23 41.16
C ARG A 385 16.86 34.64 39.92
N ASN A 386 18.14 34.28 40.03
CA ASN A 386 18.91 33.69 38.94
C ASN A 386 18.29 32.38 38.44
N TYR A 387 17.76 31.56 39.36
CA TYR A 387 17.06 30.32 39.02
C TYR A 387 15.77 30.60 38.22
N LEU A 388 14.95 31.56 38.66
CA LEU A 388 13.73 31.95 37.96
C LEU A 388 14.02 32.55 36.58
N GLU A 389 15.03 33.43 36.45
CA GLU A 389 15.44 34.01 35.16
C GLU A 389 15.86 32.92 34.17
N LYS A 390 16.65 31.93 34.60
CA LYS A 390 17.00 30.76 33.78
C LYS A 390 15.77 29.97 33.35
N GLY A 391 14.81 29.76 34.27
CA GLY A 391 13.54 29.09 33.96
C GLY A 391 12.69 29.84 32.93
N ILE A 392 12.60 31.17 33.04
CA ILE A 392 11.88 32.02 32.07
C ILE A 392 12.56 31.96 30.70
N MET A 393 13.90 31.96 30.66
CA MET A 393 14.66 31.84 29.43
C MET A 393 14.37 30.48 28.75
N ALA A 394 14.39 29.38 29.52
CA ALA A 394 14.04 28.04 29.02
C ALA A 394 12.63 27.98 28.44
N LYS A 395 11.64 28.50 29.16
CA LYS A 395 10.25 28.55 28.68
C LYS A 395 10.09 29.42 27.44
N THR A 396 10.87 30.50 27.32
CA THR A 396 10.84 31.37 26.15
C THR A 396 11.41 30.68 24.92
N ASP A 397 12.52 29.96 25.07
CA ASP A 397 13.12 29.14 24.02
C ASP A 397 12.17 28.01 23.58
N ALA A 398 11.61 27.25 24.53
CA ALA A 398 10.67 26.18 24.24
C ALA A 398 9.42 26.68 23.48
N LEU A 399 8.85 27.82 23.89
CA LEU A 399 7.73 28.45 23.19
C LEU A 399 8.10 28.93 21.78
N TYR A 400 9.31 29.48 21.59
CA TYR A 400 9.79 29.89 20.28
C TYR A 400 9.93 28.69 19.34
N ILE A 401 10.51 27.60 19.81
CA ILE A 401 10.64 26.36 19.03
C ILE A 401 9.26 25.83 18.63
N ASP A 402 8.33 25.71 19.59
CA ASP A 402 7.01 25.15 19.30
C ASP A 402 6.17 26.04 18.38
N GLN A 403 6.10 27.35 18.65
CA GLN A 403 5.22 28.27 17.92
C GLN A 403 5.80 28.72 16.59
N ILE A 404 7.11 28.93 16.51
CA ILE A 404 7.74 29.51 15.31
C ILE A 404 8.36 28.42 14.45
N LYS A 405 9.11 27.47 15.03
CA LYS A 405 9.79 26.43 14.23
C LYS A 405 8.84 25.31 13.85
N CYS A 406 8.15 24.71 14.83
CA CYS A 406 7.31 23.54 14.57
C CYS A 406 6.02 23.91 13.79
N MET A 407 5.26 24.90 14.27
CA MET A 407 3.97 25.25 13.66
C MET A 407 4.12 25.80 12.23
N SER A 408 5.17 26.57 11.93
CA SER A 408 5.38 27.12 10.57
C SER A 408 5.57 26.02 9.53
N LYS A 409 6.32 24.96 9.86
CA LYS A 409 6.49 23.78 9.00
C LYS A 409 5.21 22.98 8.89
N ARG A 410 4.44 22.87 9.98
CA ARG A 410 3.14 22.17 9.99
C ARG A 410 2.09 22.82 9.10
N CYS A 411 2.16 24.13 8.83
CA CYS A 411 1.27 24.77 7.86
C CYS A 411 1.40 24.19 6.43
N LEU A 412 2.53 23.57 6.11
CA LEU A 412 2.78 22.91 4.82
C LEU A 412 2.31 21.44 4.80
N TYR A 413 1.79 20.92 5.91
CA TYR A 413 1.35 19.53 5.98
C TYR A 413 0.19 19.29 5.00
N PRO A 414 0.23 18.22 4.19
CA PRO A 414 -0.80 17.94 3.21
C PRO A 414 -2.19 17.82 3.84
N LYS A 415 -3.11 18.71 3.43
CA LYS A 415 -4.53 18.54 3.72
C LYS A 415 -5.11 17.50 2.77
N LEU A 416 -6.12 16.74 3.23
CA LEU A 416 -6.87 15.84 2.33
C LEU A 416 -7.44 16.73 1.24
N VAL A 417 -7.07 16.42 0.01
CA VAL A 417 -7.86 16.85 -1.14
C VAL A 417 -8.94 15.78 -1.24
N ASP A 418 -10.18 16.18 -0.94
CA ASP A 418 -11.36 15.32 -1.09
C ASP A 418 -11.49 14.73 -2.50
#